data_AF-A0A202DG81-F1
#
_entry.id   AF-A0A202DG81-F1
#
_cell.length_a   1.000
_cell.length_b   1.000
_cell.length_c   1.000
_cell.angle_alpha   90.00
_cell.angle_beta   90.00
_cell.angle_gamma   90.00
#
_symmetry.space_group_name_H-M   'P 1'
#
loop_
_entity.id
_entity.type
_entity.pdbx_description
1 polymer ?
#
loop_
_entity_poly.entity_id
_entity_poly.type
_entity_poly.pdbx_seq_one_letter_code
_entity_poly.pdbx_strand_id
1 'polypeptide(L)'
;MSIKRSILFSWVLLAAFIIAALIRKNYEFLFYASSLILLVLIIQISDKKFDYPKIALWGMNSWLILHLLGGMAKIGSTRLYDFMLLDIIGEPYHILKYDQFVHAYCYFFAAFFIYTLIKKEAPKMQWGLAVFLTIVASIGIGGINEIIEFMAVVLVDSNGVGGYYNTAIDLVANTIGAIFAIPFLKKL
;
A
#
# COMPACT_ATOMS: atom_id res chain seq x y z
N MET A 1 21.77 -10.89 13.01
CA MET A 1 21.51 -9.50 12.57
C MET A 1 20.22 -9.02 13.24
N SER A 2 20.25 -7.86 13.91
CA SER A 2 19.08 -7.30 14.60
C SER A 2 18.03 -6.81 13.61
N ILE A 3 16.74 -7.01 13.90
CA ILE A 3 15.63 -6.37 13.18
C ILE A 3 15.76 -4.84 13.29
N LYS A 4 15.50 -4.11 12.20
CA LYS A 4 15.44 -2.64 12.22
C LYS A 4 14.22 -2.20 13.04
N ARG A 5 14.37 -1.12 13.82
CA ARG A 5 13.28 -0.57 14.66
C ARG A 5 12.01 -0.24 13.86
N SER A 6 12.16 0.22 12.61
CA SER A 6 11.02 0.49 11.72
C SER A 6 10.22 -0.78 11.40
N ILE A 7 10.88 -1.91 11.13
CA ILE A 7 10.20 -3.18 10.85
C ILE A 7 9.56 -3.74 12.11
N LEU A 8 10.23 -3.66 13.27
CA LEU A 8 9.65 -4.03 14.55
C LEU A 8 8.37 -3.23 14.82
N PHE A 9 8.40 -1.94 14.54
CA PHE A 9 7.23 -1.06 14.68
C PHE A 9 6.07 -1.52 13.79
N SER A 10 6.32 -1.94 12.54
CA SER A 10 5.29 -2.50 11.66
C SER A 10 4.58 -3.70 12.29
N TRP A 11 5.36 -4.63 12.88
CA TRP A 11 4.81 -5.81 13.54
C TRP A 11 4.00 -5.48 14.78
N VAL A 12 4.48 -4.55 15.62
CA VAL A 12 3.75 -4.10 16.80
C VAL A 12 2.43 -3.45 16.39
N LEU A 13 2.44 -2.62 15.35
CA LEU A 13 1.24 -1.97 14.83
C LEU A 13 0.24 -2.99 14.28
N LEU A 14 0.69 -3.95 13.47
CA LEU A 14 -0.15 -5.04 12.96
C LEU A 14 -0.77 -5.84 14.10
N ALA A 15 0.03 -6.26 15.08
CA ALA A 15 -0.46 -7.04 16.21
C ALA A 15 -1.54 -6.28 16.99
N ALA A 16 -1.34 -4.98 17.26
CA ALA A 16 -2.31 -4.15 17.96
C ALA A 16 -3.65 -4.07 17.22
N PHE A 17 -3.62 -3.85 15.90
CA PHE A 17 -4.84 -3.75 15.10
C PHE A 17 -5.53 -5.10 14.87
N ILE A 18 -4.77 -6.19 14.73
CA ILE A 18 -5.34 -7.56 14.67
C ILE A 18 -6.08 -7.89 15.97
N ILE A 19 -5.47 -7.59 17.14
CA ILE A 19 -6.14 -7.79 18.44
C ILE A 19 -7.42 -6.95 18.51
N ALA A 20 -7.37 -5.68 18.10
CA ALA A 20 -8.55 -4.83 18.05
C ALA A 20 -9.65 -5.37 17.12
N ALA A 21 -9.28 -5.89 15.94
CA ALA A 21 -10.21 -6.47 14.98
C ALA A 21 -10.86 -7.77 15.51
N LEU A 22 -10.08 -8.62 16.19
CA LEU A 22 -10.60 -9.82 16.87
C LEU A 22 -11.63 -9.45 17.94
N ILE A 23 -11.34 -8.45 18.78
CA ILE A 23 -12.28 -7.96 19.80
C ILE A 23 -13.58 -7.44 19.16
N ARG A 24 -13.47 -6.76 18.01
CA ARG A 24 -14.62 -6.22 17.26
C ARG A 24 -15.29 -7.22 16.32
N LYS A 25 -14.80 -8.46 16.24
CA LYS A 25 -15.24 -9.50 15.29
C LYS A 25 -15.29 -9.00 13.83
N ASN A 26 -14.32 -8.18 13.44
CA ASN A 26 -14.21 -7.65 12.07
C ASN A 26 -13.43 -8.65 11.19
N TYR A 27 -14.14 -9.64 10.62
CA TYR A 27 -13.52 -10.71 9.83
C TYR A 27 -12.97 -10.24 8.48
N GLU A 28 -13.60 -9.26 7.85
CA GLU A 28 -13.12 -8.62 6.61
C GLU A 28 -11.72 -8.03 6.86
N PHE A 29 -11.55 -7.28 7.95
CA PHE A 29 -10.24 -6.74 8.32
C PHE A 29 -9.19 -7.84 8.57
N LEU A 30 -9.57 -8.98 9.16
CA LEU A 30 -8.63 -10.08 9.41
C LEU A 30 -8.16 -10.74 8.11
N PHE A 31 -9.01 -10.80 7.08
CA PHE A 31 -8.60 -11.24 5.76
C PHE A 31 -7.50 -10.32 5.20
N TYR A 32 -7.72 -9.00 5.22
CA TYR A 32 -6.71 -8.03 4.78
C TYR A 32 -5.46 -8.03 5.65
N ALA A 33 -5.58 -8.26 6.96
CA ALA A 33 -4.42 -8.34 7.85
C ALA A 33 -3.46 -9.47 7.44
N SER A 34 -3.96 -10.55 6.83
CA SER A 34 -3.11 -11.65 6.32
C SER A 34 -2.20 -11.21 5.18
N SER A 35 -2.67 -10.35 4.25
CA SER A 35 -1.85 -9.82 3.18
C SER A 35 -0.79 -8.85 3.71
N LEU A 36 -1.13 -8.05 4.72
CA LEU A 36 -0.18 -7.15 5.38
C LEU A 36 0.91 -7.89 6.15
N ILE A 37 0.56 -9.00 6.82
CA ILE A 37 1.54 -9.89 7.46
C ILE A 37 2.54 -10.40 6.42
N LEU A 38 2.04 -10.87 5.27
CA LEU A 38 2.89 -11.35 4.18
C LEU A 38 3.79 -10.24 3.64
N LEU A 39 3.25 -9.04 3.42
CA LEU A 39 4.01 -7.88 2.97
C LEU A 39 5.14 -7.51 3.94
N VAL A 40 4.84 -7.35 5.24
CA VAL A 40 5.85 -7.00 6.25
C VAL A 40 6.91 -8.12 6.37
N LEU A 41 6.51 -9.38 6.24
CA LEU A 41 7.43 -10.51 6.22
C LEU A 41 8.37 -10.48 5.01
N ILE A 42 7.83 -10.22 3.81
CA ILE A 42 8.63 -10.08 2.58
C ILE A 42 9.66 -8.97 2.76
N ILE A 43 9.22 -7.78 3.20
CA ILE A 43 10.10 -6.64 3.44
C ILE A 43 11.17 -6.97 4.49
N GLN A 44 10.82 -7.64 5.58
CA GLN A 44 11.78 -8.04 6.61
C GLN A 44 12.85 -9.01 6.08
N ILE A 45 12.45 -9.99 5.28
CA ILE A 45 13.36 -10.98 4.73
C ILE A 45 14.28 -10.30 3.70
N SER A 46 13.70 -9.51 2.79
CA SER A 46 14.43 -8.88 1.69
C SER A 46 15.30 -7.69 2.13
N ASP A 47 14.95 -7.00 3.22
CA ASP A 47 15.77 -5.92 3.81
C ASP A 47 17.19 -6.39 4.18
N LYS A 48 17.35 -7.68 4.54
CA LYS A 48 18.68 -8.25 4.81
C LYS A 48 19.61 -8.20 3.60
N LYS A 49 19.05 -8.27 2.39
CA LYS A 49 19.78 -8.26 1.12
C LYS A 49 19.87 -6.85 0.55
N PHE A 50 18.76 -6.13 0.54
CA PHE A 50 18.66 -4.85 -0.16
C PHE A 50 18.99 -3.64 0.71
N ASP A 51 19.00 -3.79 2.04
CA ASP A 51 19.22 -2.72 3.01
C ASP A 51 18.37 -1.49 2.67
N TYR A 52 17.05 -1.64 2.77
CA TYR A 52 16.13 -0.62 2.32
C TYR A 52 16.34 0.71 3.07
N PRO A 53 16.18 1.83 2.35
CA PRO A 53 16.38 3.15 2.91
C PRO A 53 15.37 3.40 4.03
N LYS A 54 15.81 4.07 5.10
CA LYS A 54 14.97 4.36 6.27
C LYS A 54 13.67 5.07 5.91
N ILE A 55 13.71 5.95 4.90
CA ILE A 55 12.54 6.69 4.43
C ILE A 55 11.46 5.77 3.87
N ALA A 56 11.83 4.70 3.16
CA ALA A 56 10.86 3.72 2.64
C ALA A 56 10.23 2.91 3.78
N LEU A 57 11.04 2.45 4.73
CA LEU A 57 10.54 1.66 5.87
C LEU A 57 9.62 2.47 6.79
N TRP A 58 9.93 3.74 7.05
CA TRP A 58 9.03 4.62 7.81
C TRP A 58 7.82 5.08 7.01
N GLY A 59 7.98 5.31 5.69
CA GLY A 59 6.86 5.57 4.79
C GLY A 59 5.87 4.40 4.71
N MET A 60 6.37 3.17 4.74
CA MET A 60 5.53 1.97 4.88
C MET A 60 4.79 1.96 6.22
N ASN A 61 5.43 2.37 7.32
CA ASN A 61 4.74 2.46 8.61
C ASN A 61 3.66 3.52 8.65
N SER A 62 3.89 4.71 8.09
CA SER A 62 2.87 5.74 8.00
C SER A 62 1.71 5.29 7.10
N TRP A 63 2.03 4.64 5.96
CA TRP A 63 1.01 4.01 5.13
C TRP A 63 0.22 2.95 5.91
N LEU A 64 0.89 2.07 6.65
CA LEU A 64 0.27 1.01 7.42
C LEU A 64 -0.70 1.59 8.46
N ILE A 65 -0.36 2.70 9.11
CA ILE A 65 -1.29 3.43 10.00
C ILE A 65 -2.53 3.90 9.22
N LEU A 66 -2.33 4.58 8.08
CA LEU A 66 -3.42 5.11 7.27
C LEU A 66 -4.34 3.99 6.76
N HIS A 67 -3.77 2.87 6.31
CA HIS A 67 -4.47 1.71 5.78
C HIS A 67 -5.27 1.00 6.87
N LEU A 68 -4.63 0.68 8.01
CA LEU A 68 -5.30 0.02 9.13
C LEU A 68 -6.42 0.89 9.73
N LEU A 69 -6.21 2.22 9.80
CA LEU A 69 -7.27 3.16 10.20
C LEU A 69 -8.39 3.21 9.17
N GLY A 70 -8.08 3.16 7.87
CA GLY A 70 -9.07 3.12 6.79
C GLY A 70 -10.13 2.03 7.00
N GLY A 71 -9.69 0.83 7.38
CA GLY A 71 -10.57 -0.33 7.59
C GLY A 71 -11.25 -0.39 8.96
N MET A 72 -10.76 0.38 9.95
CA MET A 72 -11.22 0.29 11.35
C MET A 72 -11.93 1.53 11.88
N ALA A 73 -11.69 2.69 11.28
CA ALA A 73 -12.27 3.96 11.67
C ALA A 73 -13.50 4.31 10.81
N LYS A 74 -14.36 5.16 11.37
CA LYS A 74 -15.53 5.70 10.69
C LYS A 74 -15.65 7.19 10.99
N ILE A 75 -16.19 7.94 10.03
CA ILE A 75 -16.64 9.33 10.21
C ILE A 75 -18.16 9.29 10.12
N GLY A 76 -18.83 9.44 11.27
CA GLY A 76 -20.26 9.16 11.38
C GLY A 76 -20.56 7.69 11.08
N SER A 77 -21.44 7.42 10.11
CA SER A 77 -21.74 6.06 9.64
C SER A 77 -20.80 5.56 8.55
N THR A 78 -20.01 6.43 7.94
CA THR A 78 -19.19 6.12 6.75
C THR A 78 -17.85 5.54 7.19
N ARG A 79 -17.49 4.37 6.65
CA ARG A 79 -16.14 3.79 6.81
C ARG A 79 -15.12 4.73 6.20
N LEU A 80 -13.97 4.87 6.84
CA LEU A 80 -12.98 5.89 6.44
C LEU A 80 -12.54 5.70 4.99
N TYR A 81 -12.40 4.46 4.50
CA TYR A 81 -12.15 4.19 3.07
C TYR A 81 -13.17 4.77 2.10
N ASP A 82 -14.45 4.73 2.48
CA ASP A 82 -15.56 5.20 1.63
C ASP A 82 -15.77 6.72 1.79
N PHE A 83 -15.00 7.38 2.66
CA PHE A 83 -15.12 8.80 2.89
C PHE A 83 -14.56 9.60 1.71
N MET A 84 -15.40 10.47 1.14
CA MET A 84 -15.01 11.39 0.07
C MET A 84 -14.15 12.52 0.64
N LEU A 85 -12.89 12.63 0.21
CA LEU A 85 -12.02 13.74 0.63
C LEU A 85 -12.32 15.00 -0.17
N LEU A 86 -12.44 14.84 -1.49
CA LEU A 86 -12.80 15.90 -2.41
C LEU A 86 -13.57 15.29 -3.57
N ASP A 87 -14.77 15.79 -3.86
CA ASP A 87 -15.55 15.29 -4.98
C ASP A 87 -15.10 15.97 -6.29
N ILE A 88 -14.06 15.42 -6.93
CA ILE A 88 -13.57 15.95 -8.22
C ILE A 88 -14.55 15.58 -9.34
N ILE A 89 -14.98 14.32 -9.35
CA ILE A 89 -16.01 13.80 -10.25
C ILE A 89 -16.88 12.85 -9.41
N GLY A 90 -18.17 13.17 -9.32
CA GLY A 90 -19.14 12.40 -8.56
C GLY A 90 -19.51 11.07 -9.21
N GLU A 91 -20.72 10.60 -8.93
CA GLU A 91 -21.27 9.35 -9.47
C GLU A 91 -21.12 9.25 -11.01
N PRO A 92 -20.72 8.08 -11.56
CA PRO A 92 -20.38 6.82 -10.88
C PRO A 92 -18.91 6.68 -10.46
N TYR A 93 -18.11 7.74 -10.59
CA TYR A 93 -16.64 7.65 -10.50
C TYR A 93 -16.09 7.90 -9.10
N HIS A 94 -16.68 8.85 -8.35
CA HIS A 94 -16.26 9.15 -6.97
C HIS A 94 -14.74 9.35 -6.82
N ILE A 95 -14.20 10.28 -7.59
CA ILE A 95 -12.76 10.51 -7.63
C ILE A 95 -12.31 11.29 -6.39
N LEU A 96 -11.34 10.73 -5.69
CA LEU A 96 -10.65 11.21 -4.49
C LEU A 96 -11.37 10.92 -3.16
N LYS A 97 -11.83 9.67 -3.00
CA LYS A 97 -12.01 9.02 -1.69
C LYS A 97 -10.69 8.91 -0.93
N TYR A 98 -10.81 8.71 0.38
CA TYR A 98 -9.67 8.37 1.25
C TYR A 98 -8.88 7.17 0.72
N ASP A 99 -9.59 6.19 0.16
CA ASP A 99 -8.99 5.00 -0.44
C ASP A 99 -7.94 5.32 -1.51
N GLN A 100 -8.31 6.14 -2.48
CA GLN A 100 -7.43 6.50 -3.60
C GLN A 100 -6.23 7.34 -3.14
N PHE A 101 -6.40 8.13 -2.07
CA PHE A 101 -5.27 8.78 -1.41
C PHE A 101 -4.32 7.76 -0.78
N VAL A 102 -4.84 6.77 -0.04
CA VAL A 102 -4.03 5.71 0.58
C VAL A 102 -3.31 4.87 -0.47
N HIS A 103 -3.97 4.59 -1.60
CA HIS A 103 -3.37 3.96 -2.77
C HIS A 103 -2.19 4.78 -3.30
N ALA A 104 -2.41 6.03 -3.70
CA ALA A 104 -1.32 6.89 -4.17
C ALA A 104 -0.16 6.98 -3.17
N TYR A 105 -0.46 7.06 -1.87
CA TYR A 105 0.54 7.08 -0.80
C TYR A 105 1.33 5.76 -0.69
N CYS A 106 0.64 4.62 -0.79
CA CYS A 106 1.27 3.29 -0.79
C CYS A 106 2.28 3.18 -1.91
N TYR A 107 1.85 3.48 -3.14
CA TYR A 107 2.66 3.26 -4.34
C TYR A 107 3.76 4.29 -4.52
N PHE A 108 3.61 5.47 -3.92
CA PHE A 108 4.72 6.39 -3.72
C PHE A 108 5.88 5.73 -2.98
N PHE A 109 5.63 5.06 -1.84
CA PHE A 109 6.69 4.38 -1.09
C PHE A 109 7.09 3.01 -1.67
N ALA A 110 6.16 2.29 -2.32
CA ALA A 110 6.47 1.05 -3.06
C ALA A 110 7.59 1.27 -4.09
N ALA A 111 7.56 2.42 -4.78
CA ALA A 111 8.60 2.79 -5.74
C ALA A 111 10.00 2.87 -5.11
N PHE A 112 10.14 3.28 -3.84
CA PHE A 112 11.44 3.32 -3.17
C PHE A 112 12.00 1.91 -2.95
N PHE A 113 11.15 0.94 -2.58
CA PHE A 113 11.56 -0.45 -2.40
C PHE A 113 12.01 -1.07 -3.72
N ILE A 114 11.22 -0.90 -4.77
CA ILE A 114 11.54 -1.42 -6.11
C ILE A 114 12.80 -0.77 -6.67
N TYR A 115 12.91 0.56 -6.59
CA TYR A 115 14.09 1.26 -7.09
C TYR A 115 15.37 0.81 -6.36
N THR A 116 15.30 0.63 -5.04
CA THR A 116 16.43 0.12 -4.24
C THR A 116 16.83 -1.28 -4.70
N LEU A 117 15.85 -2.16 -4.93
CA LEU A 117 16.09 -3.51 -5.44
C LEU A 117 16.81 -3.46 -6.80
N ILE A 118 16.29 -2.68 -7.75
CA ILE A 118 16.88 -2.52 -9.09
C ILE A 118 18.30 -1.97 -9.00
N LYS A 119 18.54 -0.95 -8.17
CA LYS A 119 19.87 -0.35 -8.00
C LYS A 119 20.89 -1.29 -7.38
N LYS A 120 20.46 -2.19 -6.48
CA LYS A 120 21.34 -3.19 -5.86
C LYS A 120 21.66 -4.34 -6.80
N GLU A 121 20.68 -4.84 -7.56
CA GLU A 121 20.86 -5.97 -8.49
C GLU A 121 21.50 -5.54 -9.82
N ALA A 122 21.19 -4.34 -10.30
CA ALA A 122 21.66 -3.81 -11.57
C ALA A 122 22.27 -2.40 -11.41
N PRO A 123 23.40 -2.26 -10.69
CA PRO A 123 23.94 -0.95 -10.31
C PRO A 123 24.34 -0.07 -11.50
N LYS A 124 24.69 -0.69 -12.64
CA LYS A 124 25.09 -0.03 -13.89
C LYS A 124 23.91 0.32 -14.81
N MET A 125 22.67 -0.03 -14.44
CA MET A 125 21.50 0.29 -15.24
C MET A 125 21.33 1.80 -15.40
N GLN A 126 21.00 2.24 -16.61
CA GLN A 126 20.70 3.64 -16.88
C GLN A 126 19.54 4.13 -16.03
N TRP A 127 19.67 5.34 -15.47
CA TRP A 127 18.70 5.88 -14.52
C TRP A 127 17.27 5.91 -15.08
N GLY A 128 17.09 6.35 -16.33
CA GLY A 128 15.78 6.40 -16.98
C GLY A 128 15.11 5.03 -17.07
N LEU A 129 15.87 3.98 -17.46
CA LEU A 129 15.36 2.61 -17.50
C LEU A 129 15.01 2.09 -16.11
N ALA A 130 15.86 2.36 -15.10
CA ALA A 130 15.59 1.96 -13.72
C ALA A 130 14.31 2.61 -13.17
N VAL A 131 14.08 3.89 -13.47
CA VAL A 131 12.86 4.61 -13.09
C VAL A 131 11.64 4.05 -13.82
N PHE A 132 11.74 3.82 -15.14
CA PHE A 132 10.65 3.22 -15.91
C PHE A 132 10.23 1.86 -15.35
N LEU A 133 11.21 0.97 -15.12
CA LEU A 133 10.94 -0.35 -14.52
C LEU A 133 10.37 -0.23 -13.10
N THR A 134 10.81 0.77 -12.34
CA THR A 134 10.26 1.04 -11.00
C THR A 134 8.77 1.38 -11.06
N ILE A 135 8.37 2.25 -11.98
CA ILE A 135 6.98 2.65 -12.14
C ILE A 135 6.13 1.45 -12.59
N VAL A 136 6.57 0.74 -13.63
CA VAL A 136 5.84 -0.43 -14.16
C VAL A 136 5.69 -1.51 -13.09
N ALA A 137 6.75 -1.81 -12.33
CA ALA A 137 6.68 -2.80 -11.26
C ALA A 137 5.82 -2.32 -10.08
N SER A 138 5.83 -1.03 -9.74
CA SER A 138 4.95 -0.47 -8.70
C SER A 138 3.48 -0.58 -9.10
N ILE A 139 3.14 -0.30 -10.36
CA ILE A 139 1.79 -0.52 -10.91
C ILE A 139 1.43 -2.01 -10.89
N GLY A 140 2.38 -2.91 -11.17
CA GLY A 140 2.19 -4.35 -11.06
C GLY A 140 1.87 -4.81 -9.63
N ILE A 141 2.52 -4.24 -8.61
CA ILE A 141 2.14 -4.45 -7.20
C ILE A 141 0.72 -3.90 -6.94
N GLY A 142 0.35 -2.80 -7.63
CA GLY A 142 -1.02 -2.29 -7.76
C GLY A 142 -2.00 -3.38 -8.13
N GLY A 143 -1.77 -4.01 -9.27
CA GLY A 143 -2.62 -5.11 -9.75
C GLY A 143 -2.69 -6.30 -8.78
N ILE A 144 -1.62 -6.61 -8.05
CA ILE A 144 -1.66 -7.66 -7.02
C ILE A 144 -2.60 -7.26 -5.87
N ASN A 145 -2.61 -5.99 -5.45
CA ASN A 145 -3.55 -5.51 -4.44
C ASN A 145 -5.01 -5.66 -4.91
N GLU A 146 -5.30 -5.27 -6.16
CA GLU A 146 -6.64 -5.44 -6.75
C GLU A 146 -7.08 -6.91 -6.82
N ILE A 147 -6.14 -7.83 -7.07
CA ILE A 147 -6.43 -9.27 -7.01
C ILE A 147 -6.80 -9.69 -5.58
N ILE A 148 -6.11 -9.17 -4.56
CA ILE A 148 -6.43 -9.47 -3.15
C ILE A 148 -7.81 -8.92 -2.79
N GLU A 149 -8.16 -7.71 -3.25
CA GLU A 149 -9.49 -7.14 -3.04
C GLU A 149 -10.58 -7.94 -3.75
N PHE A 150 -10.32 -8.36 -4.99
CA PHE A 150 -11.23 -9.26 -5.71
C PHE A 150 -11.42 -10.58 -4.95
N MET A 151 -10.35 -11.16 -4.40
CA MET A 151 -10.46 -12.33 -3.53
C MET A 151 -11.29 -12.04 -2.28
N ALA A 152 -11.17 -10.86 -1.67
CA ALA A 152 -11.98 -10.48 -0.53
C ALA A 152 -13.48 -10.41 -0.87
N VAL A 153 -13.84 -9.87 -2.03
CA VAL A 153 -15.23 -9.88 -2.53
C VAL A 153 -15.74 -11.32 -2.67
N VAL A 154 -14.94 -12.20 -3.30
CA VAL A 154 -15.36 -13.59 -3.57
C VAL A 154 -15.42 -14.46 -2.31
N LEU A 155 -14.49 -14.29 -1.37
CA LEU A 155 -14.31 -15.20 -0.24
C LEU A 155 -14.99 -14.74 1.05
N VAL A 156 -15.10 -13.43 1.26
CA VAL A 156 -15.62 -12.86 2.53
C VAL A 156 -16.72 -11.82 2.33
N ASP A 157 -17.28 -11.71 1.12
CA ASP A 157 -18.37 -10.78 0.77
C ASP A 157 -18.04 -9.32 1.14
N SER A 158 -16.78 -8.94 0.89
CA SER A 158 -16.28 -7.59 1.17
C SER A 158 -17.04 -6.54 0.35
N ASN A 159 -17.35 -5.41 0.99
CA ASN A 159 -18.07 -4.31 0.38
C ASN A 159 -17.17 -3.08 0.17
N GLY A 160 -17.47 -2.31 -0.89
CA GLY A 160 -16.79 -1.03 -1.17
C GLY A 160 -15.38 -1.15 -1.76
N VAL A 161 -15.02 -2.32 -2.28
CA VAL A 161 -13.78 -2.60 -3.01
C VAL A 161 -14.10 -3.34 -4.32
N GLY A 162 -13.17 -3.32 -5.26
CA GLY A 162 -13.33 -4.01 -6.55
C GLY A 162 -14.42 -3.42 -7.45
N GLY A 163 -14.80 -4.18 -8.49
CA GLY A 163 -15.64 -3.66 -9.57
C GLY A 163 -14.85 -2.76 -10.53
N TYR A 164 -15.41 -2.52 -11.73
CA TYR A 164 -14.64 -1.89 -12.81
C TYR A 164 -14.14 -0.47 -12.45
N TYR A 165 -15.04 0.40 -11.97
CA TYR A 165 -14.68 1.79 -11.69
C TYR A 165 -13.72 1.94 -10.51
N ASN A 166 -13.92 1.24 -9.40
CA ASN A 166 -13.01 1.32 -8.25
C ASN A 166 -11.61 0.88 -8.66
N THR A 167 -11.48 -0.35 -9.17
CA THR A 167 -10.20 -0.91 -9.58
C THR A 167 -9.49 -0.07 -10.64
N ALA A 168 -10.21 0.46 -11.62
CA ALA A 168 -9.59 1.33 -12.62
C ALA A 168 -9.05 2.63 -12.00
N ILE A 169 -9.80 3.26 -11.11
CA ILE A 169 -9.41 4.51 -10.45
C ILE A 169 -8.28 4.27 -9.45
N ASP A 170 -8.29 3.14 -8.75
CA ASP A 170 -7.24 2.74 -7.82
C ASP A 170 -5.93 2.48 -8.58
N LEU A 171 -5.97 1.81 -9.73
CA LEU A 171 -4.79 1.67 -10.61
C LEU A 171 -4.26 3.03 -11.11
N VAL A 172 -5.15 4.00 -11.37
CA VAL A 172 -4.74 5.38 -11.69
C VAL A 172 -4.06 6.03 -10.49
N ALA A 173 -4.62 5.91 -9.29
CA ALA A 173 -4.02 6.43 -8.06
C ALA A 173 -2.65 5.79 -7.77
N ASN A 174 -2.53 4.47 -7.95
CA ASN A 174 -1.28 3.72 -7.82
C ASN A 174 -0.20 4.27 -8.77
N THR A 175 -0.59 4.50 -10.02
CA THR A 175 0.29 5.06 -11.07
C THR A 175 0.75 6.47 -10.71
N ILE A 176 -0.17 7.33 -10.28
CA ILE A 176 0.13 8.70 -9.84
C ILE A 176 1.12 8.69 -8.67
N GLY A 177 0.87 7.84 -7.66
CA GLY A 177 1.77 7.65 -6.51
C GLY A 177 3.19 7.29 -6.93
N ALA A 178 3.32 6.26 -7.78
CA ALA A 178 4.62 5.82 -8.29
C ALA A 178 5.36 6.91 -9.09
N ILE A 179 4.64 7.70 -9.90
CA ILE A 179 5.21 8.82 -10.65
C ILE A 179 5.69 9.93 -9.71
N PHE A 180 4.93 10.24 -8.66
CA PHE A 180 5.35 11.26 -7.69
C PHE A 180 6.63 10.91 -6.93
N ALA A 181 7.02 9.63 -6.89
CA ALA A 181 8.29 9.21 -6.29
C ALA A 181 9.53 9.62 -7.11
N ILE A 182 9.40 9.81 -8.43
CA ILE A 182 10.53 10.02 -9.37
C ILE A 182 11.54 11.06 -8.89
N PRO A 183 11.15 12.27 -8.42
CA PRO A 183 12.10 13.30 -8.00
C PRO A 183 12.96 12.88 -6.79
N PHE A 184 12.47 11.92 -6.00
CA PHE A 184 13.14 11.43 -4.79
C PHE A 184 14.06 10.24 -5.09
N LEU A 185 13.75 9.44 -6.12
CA LEU A 185 14.53 8.25 -6.46
C LEU A 185 15.97 8.56 -6.86
N LYS A 186 16.25 9.72 -7.46
CA LYS A 186 17.62 10.11 -7.83
C LYS A 186 18.56 10.27 -6.64
N LYS A 187 18.01 10.46 -5.43
CA LYS A 187 18.78 10.69 -4.19
C LYS A 187 18.99 9.40 -3.38
N LEU A 188 18.48 8.26 -3.87
CA LEU A 188 18.58 6.94 -3.24
C LEU A 188 19.84 6.18 -3.65
#